data_AF-A0AAN8VTH6-F1
#
_entry.id   AF-A0AAN8VTH6-F1
#
_cell.length_a   1.000
_cell.length_b   1.000
_cell.length_c   1.000
_cell.angle_alpha   90.00
_cell.angle_beta   90.00
_cell.angle_gamma   90.00
#
_symmetry.space_group_name_H-M   'P 1'
#
loop_
_entity.id
_entity.type
_entity.pdbx_description
1 polymer ?
#
loop_
_entity_poly.entity_id
_entity_poly.type
_entity_poly.pdbx_seq_one_letter_code
_entity_poly.pdbx_strand_id
1 'polypeptide(L)'
;MQHKLVFFETPDVVETTLALDNYRRACDCGRGAVFFSVARGKVAEGIDFDSHYGRLVIMFGVPFQYTLSRILLARLEYLRETFQIKEGDFLTFDAL
;
A
#
# COMPACT_ATOMS: atom_id res chain seq x y z
N MET A 1 -28.72 6.76 4.54
CA MET A 1 -27.40 6.07 4.70
C MET A 1 -26.39 7.10 5.17
N GLN A 2 -25.63 6.83 6.23
CA GLN A 2 -24.53 7.70 6.67
C GLN A 2 -23.22 7.22 6.04
N HIS A 3 -22.45 8.12 5.42
CA HIS A 3 -21.13 7.81 4.84
C HIS A 3 -20.10 7.53 5.93
N LYS A 4 -19.09 6.67 5.70
CA LYS A 4 -18.02 6.38 6.67
C LYS A 4 -17.05 7.56 6.82
N LEU A 5 -16.32 7.60 7.93
CA LEU A 5 -15.21 8.55 8.11
C LEU A 5 -14.02 8.11 7.26
N VAL A 6 -13.27 9.07 6.72
CA VAL A 6 -12.16 8.82 5.82
C VAL A 6 -10.86 9.30 6.45
N PHE A 7 -9.86 8.45 6.42
CA PHE A 7 -8.51 8.71 6.92
C PHE A 7 -7.50 8.44 5.81
N PHE A 8 -6.39 9.17 5.82
CA PHE A 8 -5.35 9.09 4.79
C PHE A 8 -4.00 8.84 5.45
N GLU A 9 -3.19 7.99 4.82
CA GLU A 9 -1.76 7.95 5.05
C GLU A 9 -1.12 9.22 4.48
N THR A 10 -0.14 9.77 5.20
CA THR A 10 0.67 10.89 4.73
C THR A 10 2.16 10.56 4.85
N PRO A 11 3.05 11.32 4.19
CA PRO A 11 4.49 11.10 4.33
C PRO A 11 5.00 11.27 5.77
N ASP A 12 4.29 12.09 6.57
CA ASP A 12 4.58 12.31 7.99
C ASP A 12 4.09 11.13 8.83
N VAL A 13 5.02 10.57 9.61
CA VAL A 13 4.76 9.44 10.50
C VAL A 13 3.83 9.83 11.64
N VAL A 14 3.97 11.04 12.17
CA VAL A 14 3.18 11.50 13.33
C VAL A 14 1.72 11.67 12.91
N GLU A 15 1.47 12.31 11.77
CA GLU A 15 0.14 12.48 11.23
C GLU A 15 -0.51 11.14 10.87
N THR A 16 0.23 10.24 10.23
CA THR A 16 -0.24 8.89 9.91
C THR A 16 -0.62 8.11 11.16
N THR A 17 0.20 8.19 12.22
CA THR A 17 -0.09 7.53 13.51
C THR A 17 -1.39 8.07 14.12
N LEU A 18 -1.57 9.39 14.11
CA LEU A 18 -2.79 10.02 14.59
C LEU A 18 -4.02 9.61 13.75
N ALA A 19 -3.88 9.50 12.44
CA ALA A 19 -4.93 9.05 11.54
C ALA A 19 -5.35 7.60 11.83
N LEU A 20 -4.39 6.70 12.09
CA LEU A 20 -4.65 5.31 12.45
C LEU A 20 -5.35 5.16 13.79
N ASP A 21 -4.94 5.93 14.80
CA ASP A 21 -5.59 5.92 16.11
C ASP A 21 -7.06 6.36 16.00
N ASN A 22 -7.33 7.40 15.22
CA ASN A 22 -8.69 7.87 15.00
C ASN A 22 -9.51 6.91 14.13
N TYR A 23 -8.88 6.23 13.16
CA TYR A 23 -9.49 5.15 12.39
C TYR A 23 -9.99 4.02 13.31
N ARG A 24 -9.14 3.54 14.23
CA ARG A 24 -9.51 2.49 15.19
C ARG A 24 -10.66 2.93 16.08
N ARG A 25 -10.58 4.14 16.66
CA ARG A 25 -11.68 4.70 17.47
C ARG A 25 -13.00 4.79 16.71
N ALA A 26 -12.97 5.17 15.42
CA ALA A 26 -14.15 5.24 14.58
C ALA A 26 -14.75 3.86 14.29
N CYS A 27 -13.91 2.83 14.16
CA CYS A 27 -14.35 1.44 14.05
C CYS A 27 -14.99 0.94 15.35
N ASP A 28 -14.37 1.23 16.50
CA ASP A 28 -14.82 0.75 17.82
C ASP A 28 -16.13 1.39 18.28
N CYS A 29 -16.39 2.65 17.89
CA CYS A 29 -17.64 3.34 18.24
C CYS A 29 -18.82 3.03 17.30
N GLY A 30 -18.65 2.11 16.34
CA GLY A 30 -19.69 1.70 15.40
C GLY A 30 -19.97 2.68 14.27
N ARG A 31 -19.26 3.81 14.20
CA ARG A 31 -19.35 4.79 13.11
C ARG A 31 -18.84 4.21 11.78
N GLY A 32 -17.79 3.41 11.87
CA GLY A 32 -17.06 2.82 10.76
C GLY A 32 -16.17 3.83 10.03
N ALA A 33 -15.09 3.33 9.46
CA ALA A 33 -14.09 4.14 8.77
C ALA A 33 -13.57 3.47 7.50
N VAL A 34 -12.93 4.29 6.65
CA VAL A 34 -12.15 3.89 5.48
C VAL A 34 -10.78 4.52 5.63
N PHE A 35 -9.74 3.71 5.46
CA PHE A 35 -8.35 4.16 5.51
C PHE A 35 -7.75 4.04 4.11
N PHE A 36 -7.32 5.17 3.53
CA PHE A 36 -6.58 5.19 2.28
C PHE A 36 -5.08 5.17 2.57
N SER A 37 -4.41 4.10 2.14
CA SER A 37 -2.96 3.94 2.21
C SER A 37 -2.36 3.76 0.82
N VAL A 38 -1.05 3.96 0.72
CA VAL A 38 -0.31 3.70 -0.52
C VAL A 38 0.25 2.27 -0.48
N ALA A 39 0.06 1.50 -1.54
CA ALA A 39 0.72 0.20 -1.67
C ALA A 39 2.24 0.44 -1.78
N ARG A 40 3.04 -0.17 -0.88
CA ARG A 40 4.46 0.15 -0.58
C ARG A 40 4.69 1.41 0.30
N GLY A 41 3.64 1.93 0.91
CA GLY A 41 3.73 2.92 1.98
C GLY A 41 4.07 2.27 3.33
N LYS A 42 4.35 3.10 4.33
CA LYS A 42 4.74 2.63 5.67
C LYS A 42 3.61 1.85 6.33
N VAL A 43 2.37 2.25 6.07
CA VAL A 43 1.17 1.58 6.60
C VAL A 43 1.02 0.19 5.99
N ALA A 44 1.31 0.02 4.70
CA ALA A 44 1.18 -1.26 4.01
C ALA A 44 2.20 -2.32 4.47
N GLU A 45 3.35 -1.89 4.97
CA GLU A 45 4.43 -2.80 5.41
C GLU A 45 4.37 -3.10 6.91
N GLY A 46 4.09 -2.10 7.74
CA GLY A 46 4.32 -2.18 9.19
C GLY A 46 3.08 -2.36 10.06
N ILE A 47 1.88 -2.35 9.48
CA ILE A 47 0.64 -2.29 10.26
C ILE A 47 -0.27 -3.45 9.89
N ASP A 48 -0.64 -4.20 10.92
CA ASP A 48 -1.64 -5.26 10.81
C ASP A 48 -3.05 -4.72 11.06
N PHE A 49 -3.97 -5.02 10.16
CA PHE A 49 -5.39 -4.70 10.26
C PHE A 49 -6.16 -5.94 10.73
N ASP A 50 -5.96 -6.31 11.99
CA ASP A 50 -6.58 -7.49 12.58
C ASP A 50 -8.10 -7.32 12.82
N SER A 51 -8.81 -8.44 12.83
CA SER A 51 -10.20 -8.57 13.29
C SER A 51 -11.20 -7.64 12.57
N HIS A 52 -11.80 -6.69 13.29
CA HIS A 52 -12.81 -5.77 12.73
C HIS A 52 -12.21 -4.53 12.08
N TYR A 53 -10.89 -4.33 12.19
CA TYR A 53 -10.20 -3.19 11.59
C TYR A 53 -9.89 -3.37 10.09
N GLY A 54 -10.09 -4.57 9.53
CA GLY A 54 -9.74 -4.90 8.13
C GLY A 54 -10.78 -5.77 7.42
N ARG A 55 -12.09 -5.45 7.53
CA ARG A 55 -13.17 -6.31 6.99
C ARG A 55 -13.23 -6.38 5.46
N LEU A 56 -12.73 -5.37 4.77
CA LEU A 56 -12.63 -5.30 3.32
C LEU A 56 -11.38 -4.50 2.96
N VAL A 57 -10.52 -5.08 2.13
CA VAL A 57 -9.38 -4.40 1.54
C VAL A 57 -9.66 -4.22 0.04
N ILE A 58 -9.53 -2.99 -0.45
CA ILE A 58 -9.70 -2.65 -1.86
C ILE A 58 -8.33 -2.24 -2.39
N MET A 59 -7.80 -3.01 -3.34
CA MET A 59 -6.60 -2.64 -4.08
C MET A 59 -7.01 -1.86 -5.33
N PHE A 60 -6.59 -0.60 -5.42
CA PHE A 60 -6.83 0.23 -6.60
C PHE A 60 -5.72 0.01 -7.62
N GLY A 61 -5.98 -0.81 -8.63
CA GLY A 61 -5.01 -1.16 -9.65
C GLY A 61 -3.96 -2.17 -9.16
N VAL A 62 -2.79 -2.16 -9.79
CA VAL A 62 -1.65 -3.05 -9.48
C VAL A 62 -0.46 -2.16 -9.07
N PRO A 63 0.22 -2.42 -7.94
CA PRO A 63 1.21 -1.51 -7.36
C PRO A 63 2.58 -1.62 -8.04
N PHE A 64 2.65 -1.22 -9.32
CA PHE A 64 3.88 -1.21 -10.09
C PHE A 64 4.86 -0.11 -9.64
N GLN A 65 6.15 -0.43 -9.71
CA GLN A 65 7.21 0.57 -9.60
C GLN A 65 7.22 1.50 -10.80
N TYR A 66 7.81 2.69 -10.62
CA TYR A 66 8.02 3.64 -11.70
C TYR A 66 8.98 3.07 -12.76
N THR A 67 8.41 2.63 -13.88
CA THR A 67 9.11 1.88 -14.94
C THR A 67 10.18 2.69 -15.69
N LEU A 68 10.11 4.02 -15.65
CA LEU A 68 11.09 4.88 -16.31
C LEU A 68 12.26 5.28 -15.38
N SER A 69 12.35 4.69 -14.19
CA SER A 69 13.49 4.90 -13.30
C SER A 69 14.77 4.32 -13.91
N ARG A 70 15.83 5.13 -13.99
CA ARG A 70 17.16 4.69 -14.47
C ARG A 70 17.70 3.51 -13.65
N ILE A 71 17.41 3.48 -12.35
CA ILE A 71 17.85 2.41 -11.45
C ILE A 71 17.12 1.10 -11.79
N LEU A 72 15.81 1.17 -12.03
CA LEU A 72 15.01 0.00 -12.38
C LEU A 72 15.44 -0.55 -13.74
N LEU A 73 15.63 0.32 -14.74
CA LEU A 73 16.10 -0.08 -16.07
C LEU A 73 17.45 -0.79 -16.00
N ALA A 74 18.43 -0.25 -15.25
CA ALA A 74 19.73 -0.89 -15.07
C ALA A 74 19.62 -2.25 -14.37
N ARG A 75 18.71 -2.38 -13.38
CA ARG A 75 18.46 -3.67 -12.71
C ARG A 75 17.83 -4.69 -13.68
N LEU A 76 16.85 -4.26 -14.47
CA LEU A 76 16.19 -5.11 -15.46
C LEU A 76 17.19 -5.62 -16.52
N GLU A 77 18.07 -4.75 -17.01
CA GLU A 77 19.14 -5.12 -17.94
C GLU A 77 20.08 -6.16 -17.33
N TYR A 78 20.53 -5.95 -16.09
CA TYR A 78 21.38 -6.90 -15.37
C TYR A 78 20.69 -8.27 -15.18
N LEU A 79 19.42 -8.27 -14.79
CA LEU A 79 18.64 -9.50 -14.56
C LEU A 79 18.44 -10.28 -15.86
N ARG A 80 18.20 -9.57 -16.97
CA ARG A 80 18.07 -10.15 -18.30
C ARG A 80 19.38 -10.79 -18.75
N GLU A 81 20.50 -10.10 -18.63
CA GLU A 81 21.79 -10.58 -19.15
C GLU A 81 22.36 -11.71 -18.29
N THR A 82 22.27 -11.59 -16.97
CA THR A 82 22.91 -12.53 -16.03
C THR A 82 22.06 -13.76 -15.75
N PHE A 83 20.74 -13.59 -15.65
CA PHE A 83 19.82 -14.65 -15.19
C PHE A 83 18.76 -15.02 -16.22
N GLN A 84 18.75 -14.39 -17.41
CA GLN A 84 17.76 -14.64 -18.46
C GLN A 84 16.31 -14.40 -17.99
N ILE A 85 16.14 -13.54 -16.98
CA ILE A 85 14.82 -13.15 -16.47
C ILE A 85 14.23 -12.09 -17.39
N LYS A 86 13.01 -12.32 -17.87
CA LYS A 86 12.32 -11.32 -18.70
C LYS A 86 11.83 -10.17 -17.84
N GLU A 87 11.84 -8.97 -18.41
CA GLU A 87 11.42 -7.75 -17.71
C GLU A 87 9.97 -7.86 -17.20
N GLY A 88 9.07 -8.39 -18.04
CA GLY A 88 7.66 -8.60 -17.67
C GLY A 88 7.46 -9.57 -16.51
N ASP A 89 8.29 -10.61 -16.42
CA ASP A 89 8.24 -11.58 -15.32
C ASP A 89 8.67 -10.93 -14.01
N PHE A 90 9.76 -10.14 -14.04
CA PHE A 90 10.21 -9.39 -12.86
C PHE A 90 9.19 -8.36 -12.39
N LEU A 91 8.63 -7.55 -13.31
CA LEU A 91 7.65 -6.51 -12.95
C LEU A 91 6.36 -7.10 -12.39
N THR A 92 5.93 -8.26 -12.93
CA THR A 92 4.77 -8.98 -12.42
C THR A 92 5.06 -9.58 -11.05
N PHE A 93 6.23 -10.16 -10.87
CA PHE A 93 6.68 -10.70 -9.58
C PHE A 93 6.77 -9.62 -8.50
N ASP A 94 7.37 -8.46 -8.78
CA ASP A 94 7.53 -7.38 -7.81
C ASP A 94 6.20 -6.69 -7.45
N ALA A 95 5.17 -6.82 -8.29
CA ALA A 95 3.86 -6.23 -8.04
C ALA A 95 2.88 -7.17 -7.28
N LEU A 96 3.20 -8.46 -7.17
CA LEU A 96 2.41 -9.49 -6.49
C LEU A 96 2.96 -9.75 -5.08
#